data_AF-A0A1I7IB25-F1
#
_entry.id   AF-A0A1I7IB25-F1
#
_cell.length_a   1.000
_cell.length_b   1.000
_cell.length_c   1.000
_cell.angle_alpha   90.00
_cell.angle_beta   90.00
_cell.angle_gamma   90.00
#
_symmetry.space_group_name_H-M   'P 1'
#
loop_
_entity.id
_entity.type
_entity.pdbx_description
1 polymer ?
#
loop_
_entity_poly.entity_id
_entity_poly.type
_entity_poly.pdbx_seq_one_letter_code
_entity_poly.pdbx_strand_id
1 'polypeptide(L)'
;MKKKSNVFKTILVTALCLMTLVTFMPAGTLGDVFAADSAAEQQQSTVDTVHYGTVTSTKTTFDNPTATSLGSVASYGVFAETYKQTVDQEAMVAVKSLDAKANIGRTGNVVSFNRAESYNYVESFTQPFVTHNYESQDWIFGDQVTYNNDNNGLHIKDINTNAEQRWNGMSEFGGSIRNVKETSYRIDFDKAFDGLRSYAGKMYSLANTVSVEKSGDYRTISCPDGFQVINMSVQELNEMNGHLIIKEAEGGKGAYSLLINVTGLDNQTSIDMKNDVSVDGQKNGYAAAIGKVMFNFGNYSGTVNYNGNNEAGVILAPDATLKFSTGHHAGSVYARNVESSVEIHQIMFQPAPTPTPTPSPETGSLKIVKTTNGGTTPKGTEFVITGPNNYSKTVKYSEFAGGPYELSNLPVGEYTVTENAESAKVEGYTLAVTGSGEKKTVVKDGTTEFRITNSYSEVQKPKGSLKIVKTTNGGTTPKGT
;
A
#
# COMPACT_ATOMS: atom_id res chain seq x y z
N MET A 1 34.77 -32.37 -60.09
CA MET A 1 36.00 -32.76 -59.36
C MET A 1 36.24 -31.81 -58.19
N LYS A 2 36.42 -32.36 -56.98
CA LYS A 2 37.18 -31.88 -55.81
C LYS A 2 37.03 -30.41 -55.30
N LYS A 3 36.48 -30.29 -54.09
CA LYS A 3 37.06 -29.70 -52.84
C LYS A 3 38.19 -28.65 -53.00
N LYS A 4 38.02 -27.44 -52.41
CA LYS A 4 38.71 -26.94 -51.19
C LYS A 4 38.58 -25.41 -50.95
N SER A 5 38.37 -25.06 -49.67
CA SER A 5 38.90 -23.91 -48.89
C SER A 5 38.40 -22.49 -49.22
N ASN A 6 38.33 -21.48 -48.34
CA ASN A 6 39.00 -21.15 -47.07
C ASN A 6 38.12 -20.12 -46.29
N VAL A 7 37.92 -20.25 -44.96
CA VAL A 7 38.58 -19.48 -43.86
C VAL A 7 38.22 -17.98 -43.75
N PHE A 8 37.51 -17.63 -42.66
CA PHE A 8 37.53 -16.35 -41.92
C PHE A 8 37.35 -16.72 -40.42
N LYS A 9 38.34 -16.60 -39.51
CA LYS A 9 38.78 -15.41 -38.71
C LYS A 9 37.58 -14.70 -38.06
N THR A 10 37.38 -14.65 -36.73
CA THR A 10 38.23 -13.96 -35.72
C THR A 10 37.74 -14.18 -34.25
N ILE A 11 38.62 -14.68 -33.36
CA ILE A 11 38.97 -14.31 -31.94
C ILE A 11 37.89 -14.34 -30.81
N LEU A 12 37.93 -15.26 -29.80
CA LEU A 12 38.67 -15.34 -28.49
C LEU A 12 38.25 -14.25 -27.45
N VAL A 13 37.85 -14.51 -26.19
CA VAL A 13 38.65 -14.93 -24.99
C VAL A 13 37.66 -15.34 -23.86
N THR A 14 37.58 -16.60 -23.42
CA THR A 14 38.15 -17.25 -22.20
C THR A 14 37.80 -16.67 -20.82
N ALA A 15 37.12 -17.46 -19.98
CA ALA A 15 37.05 -17.28 -18.52
C ALA A 15 37.33 -18.62 -17.81
N LEU A 16 38.34 -18.65 -16.93
CA LEU A 16 38.73 -19.80 -16.11
C LEU A 16 38.89 -19.35 -14.65
N CYS A 17 38.20 -20.07 -13.76
CA CYS A 17 38.30 -20.24 -12.30
C CYS A 17 39.29 -19.40 -11.46
N LEU A 18 38.82 -18.96 -10.28
CA LEU A 18 39.54 -19.19 -9.01
C LEU A 18 38.63 -19.08 -7.77
N MET A 19 38.76 -20.07 -6.87
CA MET A 19 38.24 -20.07 -5.49
C MET A 19 39.27 -19.48 -4.49
N THR A 20 38.78 -19.21 -3.28
CA THR A 20 39.43 -18.94 -1.96
C THR A 20 39.88 -17.50 -1.66
N LEU A 21 39.30 -16.86 -0.62
CA LEU A 21 39.75 -16.94 0.78
C LEU A 21 38.79 -16.15 1.72
N VAL A 22 38.52 -16.71 2.91
CA VAL A 22 37.77 -16.11 4.04
C VAL A 22 38.73 -15.38 4.98
N THR A 23 38.39 -14.18 5.45
CA THR A 23 38.94 -13.57 6.68
C THR A 23 37.88 -12.74 7.45
N PHE A 24 38.05 -12.69 8.77
CA PHE A 24 37.11 -12.36 9.86
C PHE A 24 36.72 -10.87 10.10
N MET A 25 35.42 -10.66 10.43
CA MET A 25 34.76 -9.75 11.43
C MET A 25 34.93 -8.20 11.39
N PRO A 26 34.02 -7.36 11.99
CA PRO A 26 32.87 -7.64 12.88
C PRO A 26 31.50 -7.01 12.46
N ALA A 27 30.48 -7.31 13.26
CA ALA A 27 29.05 -7.06 13.08
C ALA A 27 28.62 -5.59 12.91
N GLY A 28 27.62 -5.38 12.05
CA GLY A 28 26.85 -4.14 11.95
C GLY A 28 25.85 -4.13 10.79
N THR A 29 24.57 -4.36 11.14
CA THR A 29 23.37 -3.68 10.62
C THR A 29 22.96 -3.73 9.14
N LEU A 30 21.66 -3.98 8.94
CA LEU A 30 20.80 -3.57 7.82
C LEU A 30 21.02 -4.32 6.48
N GLY A 31 20.37 -5.48 6.37
CA GLY A 31 20.19 -6.21 5.11
C GLY A 31 19.03 -7.20 5.06
N ASP A 32 18.21 -7.32 6.13
CA ASP A 32 17.09 -8.28 6.22
C ASP A 32 15.72 -7.62 5.98
N VAL A 33 15.63 -6.75 4.98
CA VAL A 33 14.35 -6.34 4.40
C VAL A 33 14.60 -6.23 2.90
N PHE A 34 13.86 -6.98 2.09
CA PHE A 34 14.00 -7.13 0.63
C PHE A 34 15.01 -8.19 0.15
N ALA A 35 14.78 -9.45 0.54
CA ALA A 35 15.19 -10.60 -0.26
C ALA A 35 14.14 -11.73 -0.12
N ALA A 36 13.00 -11.53 -0.77
CA ALA A 36 12.06 -12.62 -1.06
C ALA A 36 11.37 -12.32 -2.39
N ASP A 37 12.13 -12.42 -3.48
CA ASP A 37 11.53 -12.72 -4.78
C ASP A 37 12.50 -13.57 -5.61
N SER A 38 11.92 -14.48 -6.38
CA SER A 38 12.50 -15.33 -7.41
C SER A 38 13.32 -16.56 -6.97
N ALA A 39 12.63 -17.52 -6.37
CA ALA A 39 12.86 -18.93 -6.70
C ALA A 39 11.51 -19.67 -6.73
N ALA A 40 10.60 -19.21 -7.58
CA ALA A 40 9.51 -20.05 -8.05
C ALA A 40 10.12 -21.08 -9.01
N GLU A 41 10.56 -22.19 -8.45
CA GLU A 41 10.84 -23.40 -9.22
C GLU A 41 9.55 -23.74 -9.97
N GLN A 42 9.56 -23.64 -11.31
CA GLN A 42 8.47 -24.10 -12.16
C GLN A 42 8.37 -25.63 -12.06
N GLN A 43 7.77 -26.13 -10.97
CA GLN A 43 7.08 -27.40 -11.01
C GLN A 43 5.75 -27.18 -11.70
N GLN A 44 5.73 -27.34 -13.02
CA GLN A 44 4.49 -27.56 -13.74
C GLN A 44 3.91 -28.89 -13.23
N SER A 45 2.94 -28.79 -12.31
CA SER A 45 2.21 -29.92 -11.75
C SER A 45 1.63 -30.75 -12.88
N THR A 46 2.00 -32.02 -12.96
CA THR A 46 1.49 -33.00 -13.93
C THR A 46 0.03 -33.39 -13.70
N VAL A 47 -0.63 -32.81 -12.68
CA VAL A 47 -1.96 -33.20 -12.18
C VAL A 47 -3.11 -32.59 -12.98
N ASP A 48 -2.94 -31.42 -13.62
CA ASP A 48 -4.05 -30.68 -14.26
C ASP A 48 -4.46 -31.22 -15.66
N THR A 49 -4.06 -32.44 -16.03
CA THR A 49 -4.33 -33.03 -17.37
C THR A 49 -5.63 -33.84 -17.45
N VAL A 50 -6.29 -34.12 -16.33
CA VAL A 50 -7.56 -34.86 -16.29
C VAL A 50 -8.70 -33.88 -16.01
N HIS A 51 -9.45 -33.53 -17.05
CA HIS A 51 -10.64 -32.69 -16.96
C HIS A 51 -11.57 -32.94 -18.15
N TYR A 52 -12.87 -32.70 -17.97
CA TYR A 52 -13.80 -32.52 -19.09
C TYR A 52 -13.90 -31.04 -19.45
N GLY A 53 -14.04 -30.69 -20.73
CA GLY A 53 -14.21 -29.31 -21.19
C GLY A 53 -12.93 -28.49 -21.30
N THR A 54 -13.06 -27.23 -21.70
CA THR A 54 -11.95 -26.27 -21.88
C THR A 54 -11.66 -25.57 -20.57
N VAL A 55 -10.39 -25.55 -20.15
CA VAL A 55 -9.94 -24.81 -18.97
C VAL A 55 -9.82 -23.34 -19.31
N THR A 56 -10.41 -22.46 -18.48
CA THR A 56 -10.36 -21.00 -18.69
C THR A 56 -9.46 -20.29 -17.67
N SER A 57 -9.26 -20.89 -16.50
CA SER A 57 -8.43 -20.36 -15.43
C SER A 57 -6.94 -20.65 -15.65
N THR A 58 -6.08 -19.70 -15.30
CA THR A 58 -4.62 -19.80 -15.51
C THR A 58 -3.83 -19.97 -14.22
N LYS A 59 -4.39 -19.60 -13.07
CA LYS A 59 -3.76 -19.84 -11.76
C LYS A 59 -4.11 -21.25 -11.28
N THR A 60 -3.11 -22.05 -10.98
CA THR A 60 -3.29 -23.48 -10.69
C THR A 60 -3.21 -23.82 -9.21
N THR A 61 -3.04 -22.83 -8.33
CA THR A 61 -2.93 -23.02 -6.86
C THR A 61 -3.77 -22.00 -6.11
N PHE A 62 -4.27 -22.39 -4.94
CA PHE A 62 -5.03 -21.53 -4.05
C PHE A 62 -4.08 -20.86 -3.04
N ASP A 63 -4.07 -19.53 -3.01
CA ASP A 63 -3.31 -18.77 -2.01
C ASP A 63 -4.17 -18.56 -0.77
N ASN A 64 -3.77 -19.18 0.35
CA ASN A 64 -4.47 -18.97 1.60
C ASN A 64 -4.39 -17.50 2.04
N PRO A 65 -5.47 -16.97 2.64
CA PRO A 65 -5.44 -15.65 3.25
C PRO A 65 -4.39 -15.57 4.37
N THR A 66 -3.92 -14.37 4.64
CA THR A 66 -2.95 -14.04 5.70
C THR A 66 -3.41 -12.80 6.44
N ALA A 67 -2.71 -12.38 7.51
CA ALA A 67 -3.05 -11.16 8.24
C ALA A 67 -3.04 -9.86 7.39
N THR A 68 -2.47 -9.89 6.18
CA THR A 68 -2.35 -8.72 5.30
C THR A 68 -2.95 -8.90 3.90
N SER A 69 -3.47 -10.09 3.58
CA SER A 69 -4.04 -10.37 2.25
C SER A 69 -5.20 -11.35 2.36
N LEU A 70 -6.26 -11.11 1.59
CA LEU A 70 -7.35 -12.06 1.41
C LEU A 70 -6.96 -13.26 0.53
N GLY A 71 -5.80 -13.23 -0.12
CA GLY A 71 -5.35 -14.29 -1.01
C GLY A 71 -6.37 -14.60 -2.11
N SER A 72 -6.51 -15.88 -2.45
CA SER A 72 -7.44 -16.37 -3.46
C SER A 72 -8.92 -16.24 -3.06
N VAL A 73 -9.24 -16.05 -1.77
CA VAL A 73 -10.63 -15.85 -1.32
C VAL A 73 -11.27 -14.62 -1.97
N ALA A 74 -10.47 -13.58 -2.25
CA ALA A 74 -10.94 -12.36 -2.91
C ALA A 74 -11.54 -12.59 -4.30
N SER A 75 -11.24 -13.73 -4.96
CA SER A 75 -11.76 -14.07 -6.29
C SER A 75 -13.22 -14.57 -6.27
N TYR A 76 -13.75 -14.90 -5.10
CA TYR A 76 -15.09 -15.47 -4.94
C TYR A 76 -16.13 -14.41 -4.58
N GLY A 77 -17.37 -14.63 -5.03
CA GLY A 77 -18.54 -13.92 -4.54
C GLY A 77 -19.09 -14.53 -3.26
N VAL A 78 -18.99 -15.86 -3.09
CA VAL A 78 -19.29 -16.54 -1.81
C VAL A 78 -18.17 -17.51 -1.45
N PHE A 79 -17.56 -17.34 -0.29
CA PHE A 79 -16.61 -18.29 0.30
C PHE A 79 -17.15 -18.74 1.66
N ALA A 80 -17.52 -20.02 1.78
CA ALA A 80 -18.19 -20.53 2.98
C ALA A 80 -17.91 -22.02 3.27
N GLU A 81 -18.10 -22.49 4.51
CA GLU A 81 -18.19 -23.94 4.74
C GLU A 81 -19.52 -24.45 4.21
N THR A 82 -20.62 -23.81 4.58
CA THR A 82 -21.96 -24.14 4.10
C THR A 82 -22.60 -22.95 3.42
N TYR A 83 -23.23 -23.20 2.27
CA TYR A 83 -23.99 -22.18 1.56
C TYR A 83 -25.34 -22.73 1.12
N LYS A 84 -26.41 -22.14 1.66
CA LYS A 84 -27.78 -22.41 1.26
C LYS A 84 -28.30 -21.26 0.41
N GLN A 85 -28.83 -21.57 -0.78
CA GLN A 85 -29.34 -20.57 -1.72
C GLN A 85 -30.66 -21.02 -2.37
N THR A 86 -31.69 -20.20 -2.26
CA THR A 86 -33.04 -20.53 -2.80
C THR A 86 -33.48 -19.71 -4.00
N VAL A 87 -32.66 -18.75 -4.44
CA VAL A 87 -32.92 -17.90 -5.61
C VAL A 87 -31.65 -17.78 -6.43
N ASP A 88 -31.75 -17.34 -7.68
CA ASP A 88 -30.57 -17.17 -8.54
C ASP A 88 -29.55 -16.23 -7.90
N GLN A 89 -28.26 -16.44 -8.19
CA GLN A 89 -27.17 -15.58 -7.76
C GLN A 89 -26.20 -15.31 -8.90
N GLU A 90 -25.52 -14.17 -8.85
CA GLU A 90 -24.54 -13.76 -9.86
C GLU A 90 -23.13 -13.75 -9.28
N ALA A 91 -22.69 -14.91 -8.76
CA ALA A 91 -21.46 -15.02 -7.99
C ALA A 91 -20.79 -16.38 -8.15
N MET A 92 -19.45 -16.36 -8.20
CA MET A 92 -18.64 -17.56 -8.08
C MET A 92 -18.59 -18.04 -6.63
N VAL A 93 -18.58 -19.36 -6.43
CA VAL A 93 -18.63 -19.95 -5.09
C VAL A 93 -17.41 -20.82 -4.78
N ALA A 94 -16.95 -20.79 -3.53
CA ALA A 94 -16.07 -21.78 -2.95
C ALA A 94 -16.67 -22.28 -1.64
N VAL A 95 -17.19 -23.51 -1.65
CA VAL A 95 -17.93 -24.08 -0.52
C VAL A 95 -17.62 -25.54 -0.25
N LYS A 96 -17.69 -25.96 1.03
CA LYS A 96 -17.64 -27.38 1.38
C LYS A 96 -18.97 -28.07 1.09
N SER A 97 -20.09 -27.41 1.40
CA SER A 97 -21.43 -27.94 1.20
C SER A 97 -22.34 -26.89 0.57
N LEU A 98 -22.83 -27.17 -0.64
CA LEU A 98 -23.80 -26.36 -1.37
C LEU A 98 -25.22 -26.95 -1.24
N ASP A 99 -26.13 -26.21 -0.61
CA ASP A 99 -27.56 -26.50 -0.56
C ASP A 99 -28.32 -25.48 -1.42
N ALA A 100 -28.24 -25.64 -2.74
CA ALA A 100 -28.78 -24.69 -3.69
C ALA A 100 -29.86 -25.29 -4.59
N LYS A 101 -30.97 -24.55 -4.74
CA LYS A 101 -31.97 -24.78 -5.80
C LYS A 101 -32.11 -23.51 -6.63
N ALA A 102 -31.01 -23.16 -7.29
CA ALA A 102 -30.81 -21.86 -7.93
C ALA A 102 -29.80 -21.98 -9.08
N ASN A 103 -29.71 -20.93 -9.89
CA ASN A 103 -28.56 -20.72 -10.77
C ASN A 103 -27.34 -20.27 -9.96
N ILE A 104 -26.20 -20.92 -10.19
CA ILE A 104 -24.93 -20.75 -9.45
C ILE A 104 -23.82 -20.42 -10.44
N GLY A 105 -22.98 -19.45 -10.09
CA GLY A 105 -21.88 -18.97 -10.92
C GLY A 105 -22.10 -17.54 -11.37
N ARG A 106 -21.08 -16.99 -12.03
CA ARG A 106 -21.05 -15.61 -12.49
C ARG A 106 -21.89 -15.38 -13.74
N THR A 107 -22.45 -14.17 -13.87
CA THR A 107 -23.07 -13.68 -15.11
C THR A 107 -22.13 -12.72 -15.86
N GLY A 108 -22.62 -12.17 -16.97
CA GLY A 108 -21.93 -11.10 -17.71
C GLY A 108 -22.03 -9.72 -17.07
N ASN A 109 -22.84 -9.56 -16.02
CA ASN A 109 -23.00 -8.27 -15.35
C ASN A 109 -21.94 -8.04 -14.26
N VAL A 110 -21.27 -9.10 -13.79
CA VAL A 110 -20.23 -8.97 -12.75
C VAL A 110 -19.02 -8.21 -13.31
N VAL A 111 -18.75 -7.05 -12.69
CA VAL A 111 -17.77 -6.06 -13.20
C VAL A 111 -16.37 -6.18 -12.61
N SER A 112 -16.20 -6.90 -11.49
CA SER A 112 -14.90 -7.06 -10.84
C SER A 112 -14.70 -8.52 -10.42
N PHE A 113 -13.84 -9.22 -11.17
CA PHE A 113 -13.47 -10.61 -10.89
C PHE A 113 -12.07 -10.91 -11.43
N ASN A 114 -11.46 -11.96 -10.90
CA ASN A 114 -10.13 -12.41 -11.29
C ASN A 114 -10.22 -13.46 -12.41
N ARG A 115 -9.94 -13.05 -13.66
CA ARG A 115 -9.94 -13.95 -14.83
C ARG A 115 -8.96 -15.12 -14.69
N ALA A 116 -7.87 -14.96 -13.93
CA ALA A 116 -6.90 -16.03 -13.73
C ALA A 116 -7.42 -17.12 -12.78
N GLU A 117 -8.41 -16.81 -11.94
CA GLU A 117 -8.99 -17.69 -10.91
C GLU A 117 -10.51 -17.81 -11.10
N SER A 118 -10.93 -18.35 -12.24
CA SER A 118 -12.33 -18.49 -12.59
C SER A 118 -12.89 -19.89 -12.25
N TYR A 119 -12.64 -20.34 -11.02
CA TYR A 119 -13.15 -21.61 -10.46
C TYR A 119 -14.39 -21.44 -9.59
N ASN A 120 -15.43 -22.23 -9.83
CA ASN A 120 -16.39 -22.62 -8.80
C ASN A 120 -15.85 -23.87 -8.08
N TYR A 121 -15.77 -23.83 -6.76
CA TYR A 121 -15.24 -24.91 -5.93
C TYR A 121 -16.34 -25.43 -5.00
N VAL A 122 -16.77 -26.67 -5.17
CA VAL A 122 -17.88 -27.25 -4.40
C VAL A 122 -17.49 -28.65 -3.94
N GLU A 123 -17.10 -28.82 -2.67
CA GLU A 123 -16.71 -30.16 -2.21
C GLU A 123 -17.91 -31.11 -2.26
N SER A 124 -19.09 -30.71 -1.80
CA SER A 124 -20.32 -31.51 -1.79
C SER A 124 -21.56 -30.66 -2.09
N PHE A 125 -22.64 -31.26 -2.60
CA PHE A 125 -23.92 -30.58 -2.78
C PHE A 125 -25.11 -31.46 -2.38
N THR A 126 -26.18 -30.86 -1.85
CA THR A 126 -27.33 -31.57 -1.28
C THR A 126 -28.62 -31.45 -2.11
N GLN A 127 -28.63 -30.59 -3.13
CA GLN A 127 -29.79 -30.35 -4.00
C GLN A 127 -29.34 -30.14 -5.45
N PRO A 128 -30.22 -30.38 -6.44
CA PRO A 128 -29.95 -30.00 -7.82
C PRO A 128 -29.87 -28.47 -7.98
N PHE A 129 -28.82 -28.00 -8.65
CA PHE A 129 -28.62 -26.60 -9.00
C PHE A 129 -28.40 -26.45 -10.52
N VAL A 130 -28.45 -25.23 -11.04
CA VAL A 130 -28.12 -24.92 -12.44
C VAL A 130 -26.88 -24.02 -12.46
N THR A 131 -26.12 -24.05 -13.55
CA THR A 131 -24.92 -23.23 -13.70
C THR A 131 -25.21 -22.00 -14.54
N HIS A 132 -24.69 -20.84 -14.12
CA HIS A 132 -24.47 -19.74 -15.05
C HIS A 132 -23.24 -20.04 -15.90
N ASN A 133 -23.43 -20.15 -17.21
CA ASN A 133 -22.38 -20.59 -18.14
C ASN A 133 -21.62 -19.43 -18.84
N TYR A 134 -21.76 -18.20 -18.33
CA TYR A 134 -21.10 -17.03 -18.91
C TYR A 134 -19.57 -17.19 -18.89
N GLU A 135 -18.94 -16.94 -20.05
CA GLU A 135 -17.49 -17.08 -20.28
C GLU A 135 -16.88 -18.44 -19.88
N SER A 136 -17.68 -19.51 -19.72
CA SER A 136 -17.22 -20.88 -19.44
C SER A 136 -16.34 -21.00 -18.17
N GLN A 137 -16.96 -20.79 -17.01
CA GLN A 137 -16.31 -20.93 -15.70
C GLN A 137 -15.96 -22.39 -15.38
N ASP A 138 -14.79 -22.60 -14.78
CA ASP A 138 -14.30 -23.93 -14.39
C ASP A 138 -14.96 -24.39 -13.08
N TRP A 139 -15.13 -25.70 -12.93
CA TRP A 139 -15.74 -26.33 -11.76
C TRP A 139 -14.82 -27.39 -11.18
N ILE A 140 -14.57 -27.29 -9.88
CA ILE A 140 -13.84 -28.26 -9.08
C ILE A 140 -14.80 -28.84 -8.05
N PHE A 141 -14.99 -30.16 -8.10
CA PHE A 141 -15.86 -30.88 -7.16
C PHE A 141 -15.09 -31.79 -6.22
N GLY A 142 -15.63 -32.06 -5.03
CA GLY A 142 -15.07 -33.08 -4.14
C GLY A 142 -15.00 -34.46 -4.81
N ASP A 143 -14.10 -35.31 -4.33
CA ASP A 143 -13.77 -36.58 -4.99
C ASP A 143 -14.91 -37.61 -5.02
N GLN A 144 -15.96 -37.40 -4.21
CA GLN A 144 -17.17 -38.22 -4.19
C GLN A 144 -18.15 -37.84 -5.32
N VAL A 145 -17.99 -36.66 -5.92
CA VAL A 145 -18.84 -36.22 -7.02
C VAL A 145 -18.42 -36.94 -8.29
N THR A 146 -19.36 -37.68 -8.85
CA THR A 146 -19.19 -38.40 -10.11
C THR A 146 -19.82 -37.61 -11.25
N TYR A 147 -19.21 -37.68 -12.43
CA TYR A 147 -19.76 -37.09 -13.65
C TYR A 147 -19.59 -38.03 -14.84
N ASN A 148 -20.59 -38.06 -15.71
CA ASN A 148 -20.56 -38.78 -16.97
C ASN A 148 -21.13 -37.87 -18.07
N ASN A 149 -20.43 -37.76 -19.19
CA ASN A 149 -20.90 -37.06 -20.38
C ASN A 149 -21.04 -38.08 -21.52
N ASP A 150 -22.28 -38.46 -21.82
CA ASP A 150 -22.62 -39.45 -22.84
C ASP A 150 -23.66 -38.90 -23.83
N ASN A 151 -24.23 -39.76 -24.67
CA ASN A 151 -25.23 -39.36 -25.68
C ASN A 151 -26.52 -38.78 -25.07
N ASN A 152 -26.76 -38.97 -23.77
CA ASN A 152 -27.90 -38.41 -23.03
C ASN A 152 -27.54 -37.14 -22.26
N GLY A 153 -26.36 -36.57 -22.52
CA GLY A 153 -25.87 -35.33 -21.92
C GLY A 153 -24.91 -35.54 -20.75
N LEU A 154 -24.72 -34.47 -19.98
CA LEU A 154 -23.87 -34.47 -18.79
C LEU A 154 -24.72 -34.77 -17.55
N HIS A 155 -24.32 -35.77 -16.78
CA HIS A 155 -24.92 -36.12 -15.50
C HIS A 155 -23.87 -35.98 -14.40
N ILE A 156 -24.15 -35.15 -13.38
CA ILE A 156 -23.33 -34.99 -12.18
C ILE A 156 -24.11 -35.50 -10.98
N LYS A 157 -23.45 -36.27 -10.11
CA LYS A 157 -24.05 -36.83 -8.89
C LYS A 157 -23.06 -36.81 -7.73
N ASP A 158 -23.50 -36.28 -6.59
CA ASP A 158 -22.84 -36.50 -5.31
C ASP A 158 -23.36 -37.80 -4.70
N ILE A 159 -22.48 -38.80 -4.54
CA ILE A 159 -22.86 -40.12 -4.04
C ILE A 159 -23.13 -40.14 -2.54
N ASN A 160 -22.62 -39.16 -1.78
CA ASN A 160 -22.82 -39.10 -0.33
C ASN A 160 -24.21 -38.56 -0.01
N THR A 161 -24.67 -37.55 -0.75
CA THR A 161 -25.97 -36.91 -0.53
C THR A 161 -27.08 -37.51 -1.40
N ASN A 162 -26.72 -38.27 -2.43
CA ASN A 162 -27.58 -38.70 -3.54
C ASN A 162 -28.18 -37.57 -4.37
N ALA A 163 -27.71 -36.32 -4.20
CA ALA A 163 -28.12 -35.22 -5.06
C ALA A 163 -27.52 -35.40 -6.46
N GLU A 164 -28.30 -35.11 -7.49
CA GLU A 164 -27.87 -35.23 -8.88
C GLU A 164 -28.54 -34.19 -9.77
N GLN A 165 -27.88 -33.87 -10.89
CA GLN A 165 -28.40 -32.96 -11.90
C GLN A 165 -27.92 -33.36 -13.30
N ARG A 166 -28.74 -33.04 -14.31
CA ARG A 166 -28.42 -33.28 -15.72
C ARG A 166 -28.44 -31.99 -16.54
N TRP A 167 -27.57 -31.96 -17.55
CA TRP A 167 -27.50 -30.95 -18.61
C TRP A 167 -27.49 -31.66 -19.97
N ASN A 168 -27.91 -30.97 -21.03
CA ASN A 168 -27.84 -31.51 -22.39
C ASN A 168 -26.39 -31.77 -22.85
N GLY A 169 -25.40 -31.16 -22.19
CA GLY A 169 -23.98 -31.40 -22.41
C GLY A 169 -23.12 -30.29 -21.83
N MET A 170 -21.80 -30.38 -22.06
CA MET A 170 -20.81 -29.41 -21.54
C MET A 170 -21.08 -27.96 -21.98
N SER A 171 -21.65 -27.72 -23.16
CA SER A 171 -21.96 -26.36 -23.63
C SER A 171 -23.04 -25.67 -22.81
N GLU A 172 -23.96 -26.43 -22.21
CA GLU A 172 -24.97 -25.88 -21.30
C GLU A 172 -24.37 -25.69 -19.91
N PHE A 173 -23.57 -26.64 -19.44
CA PHE A 173 -22.91 -26.58 -18.14
C PHE A 173 -21.91 -25.43 -18.02
N GLY A 174 -21.03 -25.24 -19.01
CA GLY A 174 -20.01 -24.19 -19.01
C GLY A 174 -18.58 -24.71 -19.21
N GLY A 175 -17.65 -24.26 -18.36
CA GLY A 175 -16.21 -24.53 -18.47
C GLY A 175 -15.84 -25.95 -18.10
N SER A 176 -14.63 -26.13 -17.57
CA SER A 176 -14.13 -27.49 -17.28
C SER A 176 -14.74 -28.10 -16.01
N ILE A 177 -14.73 -29.43 -15.91
CA ILE A 177 -15.08 -30.18 -14.70
C ILE A 177 -13.90 -31.06 -14.32
N ARG A 178 -13.54 -31.07 -13.03
CA ARG A 178 -12.55 -31.96 -12.44
C ARG A 178 -12.85 -32.21 -10.96
N ASN A 179 -12.35 -33.31 -10.42
CA ASN A 179 -12.36 -33.53 -8.98
C ASN A 179 -11.16 -32.86 -8.28
N VAL A 180 -11.24 -32.64 -6.97
CA VAL A 180 -10.16 -32.09 -6.15
C VAL A 180 -8.85 -32.87 -6.32
N LYS A 181 -8.90 -34.21 -6.40
CA LYS A 181 -7.72 -35.07 -6.62
C LYS A 181 -7.01 -34.82 -7.95
N GLU A 182 -7.68 -34.19 -8.92
CA GLU A 182 -7.21 -33.98 -10.29
C GLU A 182 -6.68 -32.55 -10.52
N THR A 183 -6.49 -31.77 -9.46
CA THR A 183 -5.91 -30.44 -9.58
C THR A 183 -4.96 -30.08 -8.44
N SER A 184 -4.12 -29.08 -8.67
CA SER A 184 -3.33 -28.40 -7.64
C SER A 184 -4.07 -27.24 -6.98
N TYR A 185 -5.19 -26.77 -7.55
CA TYR A 185 -6.02 -25.75 -6.95
C TYR A 185 -6.90 -26.38 -5.87
N ARG A 186 -6.32 -26.57 -4.68
CA ARG A 186 -6.98 -27.22 -3.55
C ARG A 186 -7.21 -26.23 -2.41
N ILE A 187 -8.42 -26.23 -1.88
CA ILE A 187 -8.77 -25.38 -0.75
C ILE A 187 -8.76 -26.25 0.50
N ASP A 188 -7.87 -25.93 1.44
CA ASP A 188 -7.96 -26.41 2.81
C ASP A 188 -8.78 -25.36 3.57
N PHE A 189 -10.09 -25.59 3.71
CA PHE A 189 -11.00 -24.61 4.28
C PHE A 189 -10.62 -24.20 5.71
N ASP A 190 -10.10 -25.12 6.54
CA ASP A 190 -9.69 -24.80 7.90
C ASP A 190 -8.54 -23.77 7.89
N LYS A 191 -7.51 -24.01 7.05
CA LYS A 191 -6.40 -23.05 6.85
C LYS A 191 -6.88 -21.74 6.22
N ALA A 192 -7.79 -21.80 5.26
CA ALA A 192 -8.31 -20.60 4.60
C ALA A 192 -9.06 -19.72 5.62
N PHE A 193 -9.90 -20.31 6.47
CA PHE A 193 -10.60 -19.61 7.53
C PHE A 193 -9.68 -19.14 8.65
N ASP A 194 -8.60 -19.86 8.99
CA ASP A 194 -7.55 -19.37 9.91
C ASP A 194 -6.89 -18.09 9.35
N GLY A 195 -6.62 -18.07 8.05
CA GLY A 195 -6.16 -16.90 7.33
C GLY A 195 -7.15 -15.74 7.40
N LEU A 196 -8.44 -15.99 7.12
CA LEU A 196 -9.48 -14.97 7.18
C LEU A 196 -9.66 -14.41 8.60
N ARG A 197 -9.63 -15.26 9.64
CA ARG A 197 -9.62 -14.81 11.04
C ARG A 197 -8.43 -13.91 11.34
N SER A 198 -7.24 -14.28 10.84
CA SER A 198 -6.03 -13.47 11.01
C SER A 198 -6.15 -12.11 10.34
N TYR A 199 -6.67 -12.06 9.10
CA TYR A 199 -6.93 -10.81 8.39
C TYR A 199 -7.99 -9.97 9.11
N ALA A 200 -9.15 -10.57 9.41
CA ALA A 200 -10.27 -9.93 10.08
C ALA A 200 -9.84 -9.32 11.41
N GLY A 201 -9.17 -10.09 12.27
CA GLY A 201 -8.66 -9.63 13.56
C GLY A 201 -7.60 -8.53 13.43
N LYS A 202 -6.70 -8.62 12.44
CA LYS A 202 -5.72 -7.55 12.19
C LYS A 202 -6.42 -6.24 11.82
N MET A 203 -7.37 -6.28 10.90
CA MET A 203 -8.13 -5.09 10.47
C MET A 203 -9.03 -4.54 11.58
N TYR A 204 -9.59 -5.42 12.42
CA TYR A 204 -10.41 -5.04 13.56
C TYR A 204 -9.63 -4.29 14.65
N SER A 205 -8.31 -4.49 14.71
CA SER A 205 -7.41 -3.80 15.64
C SER A 205 -7.00 -2.38 15.22
N LEU A 206 -7.30 -1.98 13.98
CA LEU A 206 -6.91 -0.68 13.44
C LEU A 206 -7.77 0.45 14.03
N ALA A 207 -7.15 1.60 14.25
CA ALA A 207 -7.85 2.79 14.74
C ALA A 207 -8.64 3.47 13.61
N ASN A 208 -9.71 4.18 13.99
CA ASN A 208 -10.48 4.99 13.07
C ASN A 208 -9.58 6.04 12.39
N THR A 209 -9.70 6.16 11.06
CA THR A 209 -9.01 7.18 10.25
C THR A 209 -9.98 8.23 9.70
N VAL A 210 -11.28 7.93 9.72
CA VAL A 210 -12.37 8.79 9.30
C VAL A 210 -13.47 8.84 10.37
N SER A 211 -14.41 9.77 10.21
CA SER A 211 -15.57 9.95 11.10
C SER A 211 -16.88 9.76 10.36
N VAL A 212 -17.94 9.43 11.10
CA VAL A 212 -19.32 9.42 10.58
C VAL A 212 -19.98 10.76 10.87
N GLU A 213 -20.51 11.41 9.84
CA GLU A 213 -21.36 12.59 9.97
C GLU A 213 -22.83 12.20 9.85
N LYS A 214 -23.69 12.80 10.67
CA LYS A 214 -25.14 12.61 10.60
C LYS A 214 -25.77 13.88 10.03
N SER A 215 -26.54 13.74 8.95
CA SER A 215 -27.25 14.85 8.31
C SER A 215 -28.61 14.38 7.81
N GLY A 216 -29.69 14.93 8.36
CA GLY A 216 -31.06 14.50 8.04
C GLY A 216 -31.26 13.00 8.31
N ASP A 217 -31.74 12.28 7.29
CA ASP A 217 -32.07 10.86 7.33
C ASP A 217 -30.98 9.95 6.77
N TYR A 218 -29.71 10.39 6.76
CA TYR A 218 -28.58 9.56 6.37
C TYR A 218 -27.31 9.82 7.20
N ARG A 219 -26.46 8.79 7.27
CA ARG A 219 -25.07 8.87 7.76
C ARG A 219 -24.15 9.01 6.57
N THR A 220 -23.13 9.85 6.68
CA THR A 220 -22.13 10.09 5.64
C THR A 220 -20.73 9.77 6.16
N ILE A 221 -19.94 9.08 5.36
CA ILE A 221 -18.51 8.87 5.58
C ILE A 221 -17.78 9.45 4.37
N SER A 222 -17.05 10.54 4.59
CA SER A 222 -16.22 11.20 3.58
C SER A 222 -14.79 10.66 3.68
N CYS A 223 -14.34 9.94 2.66
CA CYS A 223 -13.08 9.21 2.65
C CYS A 223 -11.99 9.97 1.86
N PRO A 224 -10.90 10.42 2.50
CA PRO A 224 -9.73 10.88 1.76
C PRO A 224 -9.04 9.71 1.04
N ASP A 225 -8.17 10.02 0.08
CA ASP A 225 -7.37 9.01 -0.63
C ASP A 225 -6.61 8.09 0.36
N GLY A 226 -6.50 6.82 -0.01
CA GLY A 226 -5.85 5.78 0.79
C GLY A 226 -6.80 4.82 1.49
N PHE A 227 -6.22 3.93 2.29
CA PHE A 227 -6.95 2.92 3.06
C PHE A 227 -7.51 3.53 4.35
N GLN A 228 -8.83 3.61 4.42
CA GLN A 228 -9.57 4.17 5.55
C GLN A 228 -10.18 3.07 6.42
N VAL A 229 -10.28 3.33 7.72
CA VAL A 229 -10.89 2.43 8.70
C VAL A 229 -11.84 3.19 9.58
N ILE A 230 -12.97 2.57 9.92
CA ILE A 230 -13.87 3.08 10.94
C ILE A 230 -14.58 1.95 11.68
N ASN A 231 -14.74 2.13 12.99
CA ASN A 231 -15.59 1.28 13.81
C ASN A 231 -17.01 1.88 13.84
N MET A 232 -18.01 1.08 13.52
CA MET A 232 -19.42 1.45 13.63
C MET A 232 -20.18 0.37 14.40
N SER A 233 -21.03 0.77 15.33
CA SER A 233 -21.88 -0.18 16.04
C SER A 233 -23.06 -0.64 15.18
N VAL A 234 -23.60 -1.83 15.48
CA VAL A 234 -24.87 -2.32 14.91
C VAL A 234 -25.97 -1.28 15.07
N GLN A 235 -26.04 -0.60 16.23
CA GLN A 235 -27.00 0.46 16.47
C GLN A 235 -26.85 1.59 15.45
N GLU A 236 -25.64 2.07 15.20
CA GLU A 236 -25.37 3.13 14.23
C GLU A 236 -25.65 2.71 12.78
N LEU A 237 -25.36 1.45 12.43
CA LEU A 237 -25.67 0.88 11.12
C LEU A 237 -27.16 0.74 10.90
N ASN A 238 -27.95 0.44 11.93
CA ASN A 238 -29.41 0.29 11.81
C ASN A 238 -30.17 1.61 11.87
N GLU A 239 -29.56 2.67 12.39
CA GLU A 239 -30.18 4.00 12.38
C GLU A 239 -30.56 4.42 10.96
N MET A 240 -31.69 5.12 10.84
CA MET A 240 -32.23 5.60 9.55
C MET A 240 -32.46 4.47 8.54
N ASN A 241 -32.72 3.25 9.05
CA ASN A 241 -32.88 2.02 8.30
C ASN A 241 -31.69 1.72 7.37
N GLY A 242 -30.46 1.96 7.84
CA GLY A 242 -29.24 1.63 7.11
C GLY A 242 -28.93 2.56 5.94
N HIS A 243 -29.47 3.78 5.94
CA HIS A 243 -29.13 4.77 4.93
C HIS A 243 -27.71 5.32 5.16
N LEU A 244 -26.74 4.73 4.45
CA LEU A 244 -25.33 5.06 4.57
C LEU A 244 -24.79 5.57 3.24
N ILE A 245 -24.17 6.74 3.27
CA ILE A 245 -23.50 7.35 2.11
C ILE A 245 -22.00 7.33 2.36
N ILE A 246 -21.28 6.63 1.50
CA ILE A 246 -19.82 6.59 1.48
C ILE A 246 -19.39 7.32 0.23
N LYS A 247 -18.52 8.32 0.39
CA LYS A 247 -18.08 9.15 -0.73
C LYS A 247 -16.65 9.58 -0.54
N GLU A 248 -16.02 9.96 -1.64
CA GLU A 248 -14.78 10.70 -1.64
C GLU A 248 -14.87 12.00 -0.82
N ALA A 249 -13.82 12.31 -0.06
CA ALA A 249 -13.67 13.58 0.64
C ALA A 249 -13.33 14.74 -0.33
N GLU A 250 -13.67 15.97 0.07
CA GLU A 250 -13.40 17.15 -0.75
C GLU A 250 -11.90 17.28 -1.09
N GLY A 251 -11.60 17.49 -2.37
CA GLY A 251 -10.23 17.60 -2.88
C GLY A 251 -9.47 16.28 -3.04
N GLY A 252 -10.13 15.13 -2.85
CA GLY A 252 -9.57 13.81 -3.16
C GLY A 252 -9.35 13.56 -4.66
N LYS A 253 -8.94 12.33 -5.00
CA LYS A 253 -8.90 11.83 -6.39
C LYS A 253 -9.73 10.55 -6.58
N GLY A 254 -10.59 10.23 -5.63
CA GLY A 254 -11.43 9.03 -5.60
C GLY A 254 -10.66 7.75 -5.29
N ALA A 255 -9.39 7.85 -4.90
CA ALA A 255 -8.49 6.71 -4.70
C ALA A 255 -8.51 6.22 -3.25
N TYR A 256 -9.71 5.87 -2.75
CA TYR A 256 -9.91 5.40 -1.38
C TYR A 256 -10.53 4.01 -1.34
N SER A 257 -10.35 3.36 -0.19
CA SER A 257 -11.10 2.17 0.22
C SER A 257 -11.46 2.30 1.69
N LEU A 258 -12.59 1.78 2.10
CA LEU A 258 -13.10 1.88 3.46
C LEU A 258 -13.34 0.49 4.05
N LEU A 259 -12.75 0.26 5.22
CA LEU A 259 -13.07 -0.89 6.05
C LEU A 259 -13.91 -0.43 7.25
N ILE A 260 -15.11 -1.00 7.38
CA ILE A 260 -16.05 -0.75 8.46
C ILE A 260 -16.00 -1.95 9.42
N ASN A 261 -15.36 -1.79 10.58
CA ASN A 261 -15.42 -2.78 11.65
C ASN A 261 -16.78 -2.67 12.36
N VAL A 262 -17.59 -3.72 12.26
CA VAL A 262 -18.92 -3.76 12.84
C VAL A 262 -18.82 -4.18 14.31
N THR A 263 -19.23 -3.32 15.23
CA THR A 263 -19.14 -3.49 16.69
C THR A 263 -20.52 -3.56 17.34
N GLY A 264 -20.60 -3.86 18.65
CA GLY A 264 -21.90 -3.97 19.34
C GLY A 264 -22.72 -5.17 18.87
N LEU A 265 -22.04 -6.28 18.59
CA LEU A 265 -22.62 -7.54 18.13
C LEU A 265 -23.07 -8.39 19.33
N ASP A 266 -24.26 -8.99 19.23
CA ASP A 266 -24.83 -9.93 20.20
C ASP A 266 -24.94 -11.32 19.56
N ASN A 267 -25.24 -12.39 20.30
CA ASN A 267 -25.32 -13.76 19.74
C ASN A 267 -26.22 -13.89 18.50
N GLN A 268 -27.27 -13.07 18.41
CA GLN A 268 -28.03 -12.85 17.19
C GLN A 268 -28.18 -11.36 16.98
N THR A 269 -27.59 -10.87 15.89
CA THR A 269 -27.64 -9.47 15.49
C THR A 269 -28.51 -9.34 14.24
N SER A 270 -29.26 -8.24 14.15
CA SER A 270 -29.92 -7.84 12.91
C SER A 270 -29.26 -6.59 12.35
N ILE A 271 -29.01 -6.57 11.04
CA ILE A 271 -28.54 -5.42 10.29
C ILE A 271 -29.62 -5.03 9.28
N ASP A 272 -30.21 -3.86 9.46
CA ASP A 272 -31.33 -3.36 8.66
C ASP A 272 -30.83 -2.33 7.63
N MET A 273 -30.67 -2.76 6.37
CA MET A 273 -30.20 -1.97 5.23
C MET A 273 -31.35 -1.65 4.26
N LYS A 274 -32.46 -1.09 4.76
CA LYS A 274 -33.67 -0.87 3.93
C LYS A 274 -33.60 0.38 3.04
N ASN A 275 -32.70 1.31 3.35
CA ASN A 275 -32.53 2.58 2.64
C ASN A 275 -31.21 2.66 1.83
N ASP A 276 -30.61 1.50 1.57
CA ASP A 276 -29.40 1.27 0.78
C ASP A 276 -28.10 1.89 1.33
N VAL A 277 -27.00 1.22 1.00
CA VAL A 277 -25.65 1.77 1.11
C VAL A 277 -25.24 2.34 -0.26
N SER A 278 -24.88 3.62 -0.31
CA SER A 278 -24.35 4.29 -1.51
C SER A 278 -22.84 4.43 -1.43
N VAL A 279 -22.13 4.11 -2.52
CA VAL A 279 -20.69 4.36 -2.64
C VAL A 279 -20.44 5.22 -3.88
N ASP A 280 -19.91 6.43 -3.69
CA ASP A 280 -19.72 7.44 -4.73
C ASP A 280 -20.99 7.69 -5.58
N GLY A 281 -22.16 7.65 -4.92
CA GLY A 281 -23.46 7.84 -5.55
C GLY A 281 -24.03 6.59 -6.24
N GLN A 282 -23.31 5.47 -6.24
CA GLN A 282 -23.76 4.20 -6.82
C GLN A 282 -24.47 3.32 -5.78
N LYS A 283 -25.55 2.68 -6.22
CA LYS A 283 -26.41 1.78 -5.42
C LYS A 283 -26.83 0.55 -6.25
N ASN A 284 -25.86 -0.12 -6.87
CA ASN A 284 -26.13 -1.32 -7.67
C ASN A 284 -24.90 -2.23 -7.67
N GLY A 285 -25.13 -3.55 -7.71
CA GLY A 285 -24.11 -4.61 -7.69
C GLY A 285 -23.15 -4.65 -8.87
N TYR A 286 -23.36 -3.81 -9.88
CA TYR A 286 -22.56 -3.78 -11.11
C TYR A 286 -21.66 -2.55 -11.19
N ALA A 287 -21.59 -1.74 -10.14
CA ALA A 287 -20.70 -0.59 -10.09
C ALA A 287 -19.38 -0.95 -9.36
N ALA A 288 -18.24 -0.81 -10.04
CA ALA A 288 -16.93 -1.10 -9.44
C ALA A 288 -16.66 -0.32 -8.13
N ALA A 289 -17.29 0.85 -7.96
CA ALA A 289 -17.18 1.68 -6.76
C ALA A 289 -17.63 0.95 -5.48
N ILE A 290 -18.62 0.05 -5.55
CA ILE A 290 -19.12 -0.66 -4.36
C ILE A 290 -18.07 -1.60 -3.75
N GLY A 291 -17.09 -2.03 -4.55
CA GLY A 291 -15.96 -2.86 -4.11
C GLY A 291 -14.92 -2.10 -3.27
N LYS A 292 -15.07 -0.78 -3.11
CA LYS A 292 -14.22 0.02 -2.22
C LYS A 292 -14.50 -0.22 -0.74
N VAL A 293 -15.62 -0.88 -0.40
CA VAL A 293 -16.10 -1.00 0.98
C VAL A 293 -16.04 -2.44 1.45
N MET A 294 -15.61 -2.65 2.70
CA MET A 294 -15.68 -3.94 3.39
C MET A 294 -16.31 -3.78 4.77
N PHE A 295 -17.28 -4.64 5.10
CA PHE A 295 -17.82 -4.80 6.44
C PHE A 295 -17.10 -5.96 7.14
N ASN A 296 -16.32 -5.65 8.17
CA ASN A 296 -15.52 -6.61 8.92
C ASN A 296 -16.17 -6.91 10.28
N PHE A 297 -16.47 -8.18 10.51
CA PHE A 297 -17.09 -8.67 11.76
C PHE A 297 -16.06 -9.27 12.73
N GLY A 298 -14.77 -9.24 12.39
CA GLY A 298 -13.71 -9.78 13.24
C GLY A 298 -13.90 -11.28 13.45
N ASN A 299 -13.82 -11.70 14.71
CA ASN A 299 -14.00 -13.11 15.12
C ASN A 299 -15.41 -13.38 15.67
N TYR A 300 -16.40 -12.57 15.29
CA TYR A 300 -17.77 -12.81 15.70
C TYR A 300 -18.28 -14.13 15.11
N SER A 301 -18.80 -15.00 15.98
CA SER A 301 -19.22 -16.37 15.63
C SER A 301 -20.73 -16.61 15.77
N GLY A 302 -21.51 -15.54 15.98
CA GLY A 302 -22.96 -15.64 16.12
C GLY A 302 -23.67 -15.58 14.76
N THR A 303 -24.96 -15.23 14.79
CA THR A 303 -25.78 -15.08 13.58
C THR A 303 -26.02 -13.61 13.27
N VAL A 304 -25.77 -13.19 12.03
CA VAL A 304 -26.16 -11.86 11.52
C VAL A 304 -27.31 -12.01 10.54
N ASN A 305 -28.45 -11.41 10.84
CA ASN A 305 -29.62 -11.35 9.98
C ASN A 305 -29.62 -10.04 9.21
N TYR A 306 -29.42 -10.10 7.90
CA TYR A 306 -29.51 -8.96 7.00
C TYR A 306 -30.94 -8.81 6.47
N ASN A 307 -31.49 -7.61 6.65
CA ASN A 307 -32.81 -7.24 6.15
C ASN A 307 -32.69 -6.03 5.20
N GLY A 308 -33.37 -6.09 4.06
CA GLY A 308 -33.34 -5.02 3.04
C GLY A 308 -32.18 -5.17 2.04
N ASN A 309 -31.98 -4.14 1.21
CA ASN A 309 -31.01 -4.15 0.13
C ASN A 309 -29.65 -3.67 0.64
N ASN A 310 -28.69 -4.59 0.76
CA ASN A 310 -27.30 -4.20 0.98
C ASN A 310 -26.62 -3.94 -0.36
N GLU A 311 -26.74 -2.71 -0.84
CA GLU A 311 -26.29 -2.25 -2.16
C GLU A 311 -24.78 -2.06 -2.31
N ALA A 312 -23.96 -2.47 -1.33
CA ALA A 312 -22.51 -2.37 -1.46
C ALA A 312 -21.70 -3.34 -0.60
N GLY A 313 -20.48 -3.56 -1.07
CA GLY A 313 -19.33 -3.95 -0.27
C GLY A 313 -19.13 -5.45 -0.11
N VAL A 314 -17.95 -5.79 0.40
CA VAL A 314 -17.58 -7.15 0.77
C VAL A 314 -17.88 -7.38 2.25
N ILE A 315 -18.50 -8.50 2.60
CA ILE A 315 -18.72 -8.90 3.99
C ILE A 315 -17.67 -9.92 4.40
N LEU A 316 -16.92 -9.63 5.46
CA LEU A 316 -15.92 -10.49 6.06
C LEU A 316 -16.36 -10.89 7.48
N ALA A 317 -16.80 -12.13 7.63
CA ALA A 317 -17.32 -12.67 8.90
C ALA A 317 -16.92 -14.14 9.07
N PRO A 318 -15.61 -14.45 9.20
CA PRO A 318 -15.06 -15.79 9.03
C PRO A 318 -15.63 -16.87 9.96
N ASP A 319 -16.18 -16.49 11.12
CA ASP A 319 -16.76 -17.45 12.07
C ASP A 319 -18.30 -17.37 12.15
N ALA A 320 -18.92 -16.42 11.46
CA ALA A 320 -20.35 -16.13 11.61
C ALA A 320 -21.23 -16.97 10.67
N THR A 321 -22.50 -17.08 11.06
CA THR A 321 -23.59 -17.43 10.14
C THR A 321 -24.25 -16.15 9.65
N LEU A 322 -24.28 -15.93 8.33
CA LEU A 322 -24.96 -14.80 7.72
C LEU A 322 -26.27 -15.25 7.07
N LYS A 323 -27.35 -14.54 7.37
CA LYS A 323 -28.68 -14.81 6.82
C LYS A 323 -29.19 -13.62 6.03
N PHE A 324 -29.48 -13.80 4.75
CA PHE A 324 -30.03 -12.77 3.88
C PHE A 324 -31.45 -13.18 3.48
N SER A 325 -32.46 -12.54 4.11
CA SER A 325 -33.86 -12.98 3.98
C SER A 325 -34.72 -12.09 3.07
N THR A 326 -34.32 -10.84 2.85
CA THR A 326 -35.07 -9.86 2.06
C THR A 326 -34.11 -8.94 1.31
N GLY A 327 -34.55 -8.42 0.16
CA GLY A 327 -33.73 -7.54 -0.68
C GLY A 327 -32.79 -8.29 -1.62
N HIS A 328 -31.56 -7.78 -1.76
CA HIS A 328 -30.41 -8.42 -2.40
C HIS A 328 -29.10 -7.90 -1.79
N HIS A 329 -28.00 -8.58 -2.07
CA HIS A 329 -26.66 -8.12 -1.68
C HIS A 329 -25.77 -7.89 -2.91
N ALA A 330 -25.43 -6.63 -3.13
CA ALA A 330 -24.57 -6.13 -4.20
C ALA A 330 -23.08 -6.23 -3.82
N GLY A 331 -22.62 -7.44 -3.49
CA GLY A 331 -21.22 -7.69 -3.18
C GLY A 331 -20.93 -9.09 -2.65
N SER A 332 -19.67 -9.33 -2.27
CA SER A 332 -19.16 -10.67 -1.94
C SER A 332 -19.24 -10.98 -0.44
N VAL A 333 -19.35 -12.26 -0.11
CA VAL A 333 -19.55 -12.76 1.26
C VAL A 333 -18.52 -13.83 1.61
N TYR A 334 -17.73 -13.57 2.66
CA TYR A 334 -16.76 -14.50 3.23
C TYR A 334 -17.16 -14.82 4.67
N ALA A 335 -17.83 -15.94 4.88
CA ALA A 335 -18.38 -16.31 6.18
C ALA A 335 -18.40 -17.81 6.40
N ARG A 336 -18.44 -18.27 7.66
CA ARG A 336 -18.49 -19.71 7.94
C ARG A 336 -19.72 -20.36 7.30
N ASN A 337 -20.89 -19.79 7.53
CA ASN A 337 -22.14 -20.26 6.96
C ASN A 337 -22.90 -19.12 6.30
N VAL A 338 -23.48 -19.38 5.15
CA VAL A 338 -24.33 -18.41 4.43
C VAL A 338 -25.68 -19.06 4.14
N GLU A 339 -26.75 -18.42 4.59
CA GLU A 339 -28.13 -18.77 4.23
C GLU A 339 -28.75 -17.59 3.49
N SER A 340 -29.10 -17.77 2.23
CA SER A 340 -29.68 -16.69 1.44
C SER A 340 -30.93 -17.14 0.70
N SER A 341 -31.95 -16.29 0.79
CA SER A 341 -33.14 -16.33 -0.05
C SER A 341 -33.21 -15.13 -0.98
N VAL A 342 -32.08 -14.43 -1.15
CA VAL A 342 -31.92 -13.27 -2.01
C VAL A 342 -30.74 -13.45 -2.96
N GLU A 343 -30.68 -12.63 -3.98
CA GLU A 343 -29.57 -12.62 -4.93
C GLU A 343 -28.30 -12.08 -4.25
N ILE A 344 -27.20 -12.82 -4.37
CA ILE A 344 -25.85 -12.37 -3.98
C ILE A 344 -25.07 -12.13 -5.26
N HIS A 345 -24.46 -10.94 -5.38
CA HIS A 345 -23.60 -10.57 -6.50
C HIS A 345 -22.14 -10.82 -6.15
N GLN A 346 -21.23 -10.43 -7.04
CA GLN A 346 -19.80 -10.52 -6.78
C GLN A 346 -19.11 -9.19 -7.03
N ILE A 347 -18.29 -8.79 -6.06
CA ILE A 347 -17.33 -7.71 -6.20
C ILE A 347 -16.05 -8.03 -5.42
N MET A 348 -14.89 -7.78 -5.99
CA MET A 348 -13.65 -7.89 -5.24
C MET A 348 -13.46 -6.65 -4.36
N PHE A 349 -12.96 -6.84 -3.14
CA PHE A 349 -12.52 -5.70 -2.35
C PHE A 349 -11.31 -5.05 -3.01
N GLN A 350 -11.36 -3.75 -3.22
CA GLN A 350 -10.32 -2.97 -3.86
C GLN A 350 -9.60 -2.13 -2.79
N PRO A 351 -8.62 -2.69 -2.05
CA PRO A 351 -7.86 -1.89 -1.10
C PRO A 351 -7.14 -0.79 -1.88
N ALA A 352 -7.44 0.46 -1.56
CA ALA A 352 -6.70 1.58 -2.09
C ALA A 352 -5.24 1.41 -1.64
N PRO A 353 -4.27 1.65 -2.53
CA PRO A 353 -2.87 1.64 -2.13
C PRO A 353 -2.72 2.61 -0.96
N THR A 354 -2.11 2.15 0.13
CA THR A 354 -1.71 3.04 1.22
C THR A 354 -0.87 4.13 0.56
N PRO A 355 -1.14 5.43 0.79
CA PRO A 355 -0.35 6.49 0.19
C PRO A 355 1.11 6.23 0.55
N THR A 356 1.95 5.95 -0.45
CA THR A 356 3.38 5.84 -0.24
C THR A 356 3.80 7.13 0.45
N PRO A 357 4.40 7.08 1.66
CA PRO A 357 4.83 8.30 2.33
C PRO A 357 5.72 9.03 1.34
N THR A 358 5.31 10.25 0.96
CA THR A 358 6.18 11.09 0.14
C THR A 358 7.48 11.23 0.92
N PRO A 359 8.64 10.80 0.38
CA PRO A 359 9.87 10.86 1.12
C PRO A 359 10.06 12.31 1.60
N SER A 360 10.15 12.49 2.91
CA SER A 360 10.45 13.80 3.49
C SER A 360 11.78 14.26 2.89
N PRO A 361 11.90 15.52 2.42
CA PRO A 361 13.13 15.98 1.78
C PRO A 361 14.30 15.73 2.71
N GLU A 362 15.35 15.08 2.21
CA GLU A 362 16.55 14.83 3.01
C GLU A 362 17.15 16.18 3.42
N THR A 363 17.43 16.32 4.71
CA THR A 363 18.00 17.55 5.27
C THR A 363 19.35 17.31 5.93
N GLY A 364 20.16 18.35 5.96
CA GLY A 364 21.40 18.44 6.70
C GLY A 364 21.57 19.82 7.33
N SER A 365 22.77 20.10 7.82
CA SER A 365 23.11 21.38 8.46
C SER A 365 24.39 21.96 7.88
N LEU A 366 24.56 23.28 8.02
CA LEU A 366 25.83 23.96 7.74
C LEU A 366 26.27 24.78 8.96
N LYS A 367 27.58 24.88 9.16
CA LYS A 367 28.20 25.70 10.21
C LYS A 367 29.24 26.64 9.60
N ILE A 368 29.18 27.92 9.96
CA ILE A 368 30.17 28.92 9.58
C ILE A 368 31.08 29.16 10.78
N VAL A 369 32.37 28.92 10.60
CA VAL A 369 33.41 29.22 11.58
C VAL A 369 34.18 30.45 11.09
N LYS A 370 34.13 31.52 11.88
CA LYS A 370 34.78 32.78 11.57
C LYS A 370 36.06 32.94 12.39
N THR A 371 37.17 33.18 11.71
CA THR A 371 38.48 33.47 12.33
C THR A 371 38.95 34.88 11.97
N THR A 372 39.60 35.56 12.91
CA THR A 372 40.16 36.90 12.71
C THR A 372 41.61 36.96 13.19
N ASN A 373 42.50 37.49 12.34
CA ASN A 373 43.90 37.73 12.64
C ASN A 373 44.20 39.24 12.57
N GLY A 374 45.02 39.76 13.48
CA GLY A 374 45.55 41.13 13.42
C GLY A 374 44.54 42.25 13.69
N GLY A 375 43.34 41.93 14.19
CA GLY A 375 42.28 42.90 14.49
C GLY A 375 40.99 42.23 15.02
N THR A 376 39.85 42.91 14.87
CA THR A 376 38.51 42.38 15.23
C THR A 376 37.58 42.48 14.04
N THR A 377 36.86 41.41 13.70
CA THR A 377 35.84 41.45 12.66
C THR A 377 34.67 42.34 13.12
N PRO A 378 34.28 43.36 12.33
CA PRO A 378 33.14 44.21 12.66
C PRO A 378 31.86 43.42 12.90
N LYS A 379 31.06 43.80 13.91
CA LYS A 379 29.77 43.15 14.19
C LYS A 379 28.81 43.17 13.01
N GLY A 380 28.92 44.20 12.16
CA GLY A 380 28.09 44.39 10.96
C GLY A 380 28.56 43.63 9.72
N THR A 381 29.63 42.83 9.80
CA THR A 381 30.11 42.04 8.65
C THR A 381 29.05 41.01 8.22
N GLU A 382 28.70 41.02 6.93
CA GLU A 382 27.63 40.19 6.36
C GLU A 382 28.17 38.94 5.66
N PHE A 383 27.47 37.83 5.82
CA PHE A 383 27.70 36.55 5.16
C PHE A 383 26.44 36.15 4.40
N VAL A 384 26.57 35.95 3.10
CA VAL A 384 25.49 35.50 2.22
C VAL A 384 25.64 34.00 1.98
N ILE A 385 24.65 33.25 2.40
CA ILE A 385 24.53 31.81 2.22
C ILE A 385 23.59 31.57 1.05
N THR A 386 24.08 30.94 -0.02
CA THR A 386 23.24 30.51 -1.15
C THR A 386 23.22 28.99 -1.25
N GLY A 387 22.13 28.43 -1.78
CA GLY A 387 21.95 26.98 -1.90
C GLY A 387 20.93 26.56 -2.96
N PRO A 388 20.51 25.29 -2.97
CA PRO A 388 19.52 24.75 -3.89
C PRO A 388 18.19 25.52 -3.85
N ASN A 389 17.37 25.39 -4.90
CA ASN A 389 16.03 25.97 -4.96
C ASN A 389 15.98 27.49 -4.72
N ASN A 390 16.99 28.23 -5.21
CA ASN A 390 17.15 29.67 -5.01
C ASN A 390 17.22 30.07 -3.53
N TYR A 391 17.66 29.16 -2.65
CA TYR A 391 17.88 29.47 -1.26
C TYR A 391 18.92 30.59 -1.12
N SER A 392 18.58 31.64 -0.37
CA SER A 392 19.49 32.74 -0.04
C SER A 392 19.18 33.27 1.35
N LYS A 393 20.21 33.40 2.20
CA LYS A 393 20.10 33.97 3.54
C LYS A 393 21.32 34.84 3.83
N THR A 394 21.10 36.06 4.30
CA THR A 394 22.17 36.94 4.78
C THR A 394 22.17 36.95 6.30
N VAL A 395 23.34 36.76 6.91
CA VAL A 395 23.55 36.78 8.36
C VAL A 395 24.71 37.71 8.71
N LYS A 396 24.68 38.33 9.88
CA LYS A 396 25.70 39.27 10.36
C LYS A 396 26.61 38.62 11.39
N TYR A 397 27.85 39.10 11.50
CA TYR A 397 28.81 38.58 12.47
C TYR A 397 28.31 38.70 13.91
N SER A 398 27.46 39.69 14.23
CA SER A 398 26.80 39.78 15.55
C SER A 398 25.93 38.57 15.91
N GLU A 399 25.42 37.82 14.93
CA GLU A 399 24.54 36.65 15.14
C GLU A 399 25.31 35.37 15.51
N PHE A 400 26.64 35.40 15.43
CA PHE A 400 27.50 34.27 15.79
C PHE A 400 27.58 34.05 17.32
N ALA A 401 27.10 34.99 18.13
CA ALA A 401 27.05 34.90 19.60
C ALA A 401 28.40 34.50 20.26
N GLY A 402 29.53 34.83 19.63
CA GLY A 402 30.88 34.48 20.12
C GLY A 402 31.37 33.07 19.77
N GLY A 403 30.60 32.31 18.98
CA GLY A 403 30.95 30.98 18.47
C GLY A 403 30.66 30.84 16.98
N PRO A 404 30.66 29.61 16.42
CA PRO A 404 30.22 29.36 15.06
C PRO A 404 28.73 29.69 14.84
N TYR A 405 28.36 30.09 13.63
CA TYR A 405 26.95 30.23 13.23
C TYR A 405 26.46 28.93 12.63
N GLU A 406 25.38 28.36 13.16
CA GLU A 406 24.81 27.09 12.72
C GLU A 406 23.43 27.29 12.08
N LEU A 407 23.18 26.53 11.01
CA LEU A 407 21.93 26.54 10.28
C LEU A 407 21.54 25.10 9.96
N SER A 408 20.44 24.64 10.55
CA SER A 408 19.93 23.28 10.42
C SER A 408 18.74 23.18 9.47
N ASN A 409 18.32 21.95 9.19
CA ASN A 409 17.14 21.63 8.38
C ASN A 409 17.21 22.20 6.95
N LEU A 410 18.41 22.19 6.39
CA LEU A 410 18.65 22.63 5.02
C LEU A 410 18.47 21.46 4.06
N PRO A 411 17.83 21.65 2.89
CA PRO A 411 17.84 20.66 1.83
C PRO A 411 19.26 20.19 1.51
N VAL A 412 19.46 18.88 1.31
CA VAL A 412 20.74 18.34 0.83
C VAL A 412 21.10 18.98 -0.51
N GLY A 413 22.35 19.39 -0.67
CA GLY A 413 22.82 20.00 -1.92
C GLY A 413 24.02 20.93 -1.74
N GLU A 414 24.42 21.60 -2.82
CA GLU A 414 25.57 22.51 -2.83
C GLU A 414 25.20 23.87 -2.26
N TYR A 415 25.96 24.31 -1.25
CA TYR A 415 25.85 25.63 -0.64
C TYR A 415 27.14 26.43 -0.84
N THR A 416 27.02 27.75 -0.89
CA THR A 416 28.12 28.70 -0.89
C THR A 416 27.95 29.69 0.25
N VAL A 417 29.03 30.04 0.94
CA VAL A 417 29.04 31.11 1.95
C VAL A 417 30.02 32.20 1.51
N THR A 418 29.50 33.39 1.26
CA THR A 418 30.27 34.54 0.78
C THR A 418 30.24 35.66 1.80
N GLU A 419 31.40 36.04 2.32
CA GLU A 419 31.56 37.25 3.14
C GLU A 419 31.58 38.51 2.27
N ASN A 420 30.81 39.52 2.66
CA ASN A 420 30.85 40.85 2.06
C ASN A 420 32.05 41.64 2.61
N ALA A 421 33.14 41.68 1.84
CA ALA A 421 34.39 42.33 2.24
C ALA A 421 34.26 43.83 2.55
N GLU A 422 33.31 44.54 1.94
CA GLU A 422 33.08 45.97 2.22
C GLU A 422 32.54 46.17 3.64
N SER A 423 31.61 45.32 4.07
CA SER A 423 31.06 45.31 5.44
C SER A 423 32.09 44.87 6.50
N ALA A 424 33.24 44.36 6.08
CA ALA A 424 34.32 43.88 6.94
C ALA A 424 35.49 44.86 7.05
N LYS A 425 35.50 45.98 6.31
CA LYS A 425 36.59 46.96 6.35
C LYS A 425 36.71 47.63 7.71
N VAL A 426 37.96 47.89 8.12
CA VAL A 426 38.31 48.65 9.32
C VAL A 426 39.23 49.78 8.91
N GLU A 427 38.94 51.00 9.36
CA GLU A 427 39.75 52.17 9.04
C GLU A 427 41.19 52.00 9.55
N GLY A 428 42.17 52.32 8.71
CA GLY A 428 43.59 52.19 9.06
C GLY A 428 44.16 50.77 8.91
N TYR A 429 43.37 49.79 8.44
CA TYR A 429 43.84 48.44 8.15
C TYR A 429 43.59 48.04 6.70
N THR A 430 44.47 47.21 6.13
CA THR A 430 44.17 46.41 4.95
C THR A 430 43.47 45.11 5.37
N LEU A 431 42.58 44.58 4.54
CA LEU A 431 41.82 43.35 4.79
C LEU A 431 42.12 42.31 3.72
N ALA A 432 42.49 41.09 4.14
CA ALA A 432 42.50 39.90 3.30
C ALA A 432 41.48 38.87 3.82
N VAL A 433 40.62 38.35 2.93
CA VAL A 433 39.58 37.35 3.25
C VAL A 433 39.90 36.04 2.55
N THR A 434 39.92 34.92 3.30
CA THR A 434 40.12 33.57 2.74
C THR A 434 38.97 32.64 3.11
N GLY A 435 38.64 31.68 2.25
CA GLY A 435 37.55 30.72 2.43
C GLY A 435 36.15 31.26 2.10
N SER A 436 36.04 32.55 1.75
CA SER A 436 34.80 33.16 1.25
C SER A 436 34.53 32.70 -0.18
N GLY A 437 33.28 32.33 -0.48
CA GLY A 437 32.84 31.88 -1.79
C GLY A 437 33.14 30.41 -2.11
N GLU A 438 33.64 29.63 -1.15
CA GLU A 438 33.78 28.17 -1.31
C GLU A 438 32.41 27.51 -1.47
N LYS A 439 32.34 26.51 -2.35
CA LYS A 439 31.18 25.63 -2.53
C LYS A 439 31.39 24.34 -1.74
N LYS A 440 30.41 23.95 -0.92
CA LYS A 440 30.43 22.65 -0.20
C LYS A 440 29.05 22.03 -0.19
N THR A 441 29.01 20.71 -0.19
CA THR A 441 27.76 19.94 -0.15
C THR A 441 27.30 19.76 1.29
N VAL A 442 26.09 20.19 1.60
CA VAL A 442 25.34 19.76 2.79
C VAL A 442 24.81 18.36 2.52
N VAL A 443 25.17 17.42 3.40
CA VAL A 443 24.78 16.00 3.30
C VAL A 443 23.74 15.66 4.37
N LYS A 444 22.96 14.60 4.11
CA LYS A 444 21.93 14.11 5.02
C LYS A 444 22.49 13.84 6.41
N ASP A 445 21.77 14.31 7.44
CA ASP A 445 22.09 14.14 8.88
C ASP A 445 23.50 14.61 9.29
N GLY A 446 24.19 15.35 8.41
CA GLY A 446 25.54 15.85 8.62
C GLY A 446 25.57 17.36 8.83
N THR A 447 26.71 17.85 9.32
CA THR A 447 26.99 19.29 9.41
C THR A 447 28.20 19.64 8.56
N THR A 448 27.99 20.46 7.53
CA THR A 448 29.05 20.91 6.62
C THR A 448 29.68 22.21 7.11
N GLU A 449 31.01 22.24 7.24
CA GLU A 449 31.71 23.38 7.83
C GLU A 449 32.35 24.32 6.78
N PHE A 450 32.02 25.61 6.86
CA PHE A 450 32.64 26.71 6.12
C PHE A 450 33.57 27.49 7.05
N ARG A 451 34.86 27.57 6.72
CA ARG A 451 35.84 28.34 7.50
C ARG A 451 36.21 29.60 6.73
N ILE A 452 35.90 30.77 7.27
CA ILE A 452 36.24 32.06 6.66
C ILE A 452 37.20 32.79 7.58
N THR A 453 38.31 33.31 7.05
CA THR A 453 39.32 34.01 7.85
C THR A 453 39.53 35.43 7.34
N ASN A 454 39.49 36.41 8.25
CA ASN A 454 39.93 37.78 7.97
C ASN A 454 41.31 37.99 8.56
N SER A 455 42.22 38.54 7.77
CA SER A 455 43.53 39.00 8.22
C SER A 455 43.63 40.50 8.02
N TYR A 456 43.76 41.24 9.13
CA TYR A 456 43.92 42.69 9.14
C TYR A 456 45.39 43.05 9.32
N SER A 457 45.91 43.99 8.53
CA SER A 457 47.26 44.54 8.68
C SER A 457 47.20 46.06 8.78
N GLU A 458 47.83 46.65 9.79
CA GLU A 458 47.85 48.10 9.95
C GLU A 458 48.52 48.78 8.75
N VAL A 459 47.85 49.78 8.20
CA VAL A 459 48.44 50.71 7.25
C VAL A 459 49.33 51.64 8.05
N GLN A 460 50.65 51.39 8.02
CA GLN A 460 51.64 52.27 8.64
C GLN A 460 51.47 53.70 8.09
N LYS A 461 50.96 54.62 8.91
CA LYS A 461 50.94 56.05 8.57
C LYS A 461 52.37 56.59 8.70
N PRO A 462 52.87 57.39 7.74
CA PRO A 462 54.16 58.05 7.91
C PRO A 462 54.15 58.90 9.18
N LYS A 463 55.13 58.68 10.06
CA LYS A 463 55.28 59.45 11.30
C LYS A 463 56.04 60.75 10.98
N GLY A 464 55.49 61.90 11.38
CA GLY A 464 56.22 63.17 11.37
C GLY A 464 57.13 63.31 12.60
N SER A 465 58.20 64.10 12.49
CA SER A 465 59.09 64.44 13.61
C SER A 465 58.99 65.93 13.97
N LEU A 466 58.81 66.24 15.25
CA LEU A 466 58.87 67.61 15.79
C LEU A 466 60.28 67.89 16.34
N LYS A 467 60.98 68.87 15.76
CA LYS A 467 62.25 69.39 16.31
C LYS A 467 61.98 70.69 17.04
N ILE A 468 62.16 70.69 18.36
CA ILE A 468 62.14 71.92 19.16
C ILE A 468 63.57 72.45 19.26
N VAL A 469 63.80 73.65 18.74
CA VAL A 469 65.06 74.39 18.91
C VAL A 469 64.79 75.56 19.83
N LYS A 470 65.52 75.63 20.95
CA LYS A 470 65.52 76.81 21.81
C LYS A 470 66.70 77.70 21.43
N THR A 471 66.42 78.87 20.89
CA THR A 471 67.40 79.93 20.66
C THR A 471 67.21 81.01 21.74
N THR A 472 68.32 81.47 22.32
CA THR A 472 68.32 82.57 23.30
C THR A 472 69.15 83.72 22.76
N ASN A 473 68.57 84.92 22.67
CA ASN A 473 69.31 86.14 22.39
C ASN A 473 69.64 86.87 23.70
N GLY A 474 70.93 86.97 24.04
CA GLY A 474 71.43 87.96 25.00
C GLY A 474 71.43 87.62 26.50
N GLY A 475 71.34 86.36 26.92
CA GLY A 475 71.37 85.99 28.35
C GLY A 475 72.26 84.78 28.65
N THR A 476 73.08 84.86 29.71
CA THR A 476 73.92 83.76 30.20
C THR A 476 73.08 82.62 30.77
N THR A 477 73.35 81.39 30.33
CA THR A 477 72.68 80.16 30.78
C THR A 477 72.89 79.93 32.29
N PRO A 478 71.84 79.73 33.10
CA PRO A 478 71.99 79.30 34.48
C PRO A 478 72.61 77.89 34.51
N LYS A 479 73.65 77.71 35.34
CA LYS A 479 74.34 76.44 35.51
C LYS A 479 73.48 75.51 36.40
N GLY A 480 72.90 74.45 35.83
CA GLY A 480 72.33 73.35 36.60
C GLY A 480 70.89 72.94 36.31
N THR A 481 70.52 72.72 35.05
CA THR A 481 69.35 71.90 34.70
C THR A 481 69.73 70.91 33.61
#